data_AF-M0JZ89-F1
#
_entry.id   AF-M0JZ89-F1
#
_cell.length_a   1.000
_cell.length_b   1.000
_cell.length_c   1.000
_cell.angle_alpha   90.00
_cell.angle_beta   90.00
_cell.angle_gamma   90.00
#
_symmetry.space_group_name_H-M   'P 1'
#
loop_
_entity.id
_entity.type
_entity.pdbx_description
1 polymer ?
#
loop_
_entity_poly.entity_id
_entity_poly.type
_entity_poly.pdbx_seq_one_letter_code
_entity_poly.pdbx_strand_id
1 'polypeptide(L)'
;MRRDYFTVDIQASATDNDDPTIAIVYDGPTGELRERLSKVDGGTLDGEEIDVTFRRQPESDGVLSLTNRLTGEYIFEATAPTADIDALVSAADAQEDPQFTVRLTDGEGESRTYELRTLLVYDHDGSLLRGQSLIPGGVEL
;
A
#
# COMPACT_ATOMS: atom_id res chain seq x y z
N MET A 1 -5.50 -2.86 15.09
CA MET A 1 -4.83 -1.54 15.13
C MET A 1 -5.78 -0.44 14.70
N ARG A 2 -5.60 0.78 15.21
CA ARG A 2 -6.42 1.93 14.82
C ARG A 2 -5.78 2.66 13.62
N ARG A 3 -6.61 3.21 12.72
CA ARG A 3 -6.14 3.91 11.50
C ARG A 3 -5.36 5.19 11.82
N ASP A 4 -5.69 5.86 12.92
CA ASP A 4 -5.01 7.08 13.40
C ASP A 4 -3.60 6.83 13.97
N TYR A 5 -3.14 5.58 14.03
CA TYR A 5 -1.74 5.26 14.30
C TYR A 5 -0.85 5.30 13.06
N PHE A 6 -1.44 5.42 11.86
CA PHE A 6 -0.70 5.41 10.60
C PHE A 6 -0.73 6.78 9.94
N THR A 7 0.45 7.34 9.70
CA THR A 7 0.63 8.54 8.88
C THR A 7 1.14 8.12 7.51
N VAL A 8 0.48 8.57 6.44
CA VAL A 8 0.83 8.23 5.06
C VAL A 8 1.37 9.46 4.34
N ASP A 9 2.55 9.33 3.72
CA ASP A 9 3.18 10.30 2.82
C ASP A 9 3.40 9.64 1.47
N ILE A 10 2.82 10.19 0.40
CA ILE A 10 2.86 9.59 -0.94
C ILE A 10 3.73 10.44 -1.85
N GLN A 11 4.71 9.80 -2.44
CA GLN A 11 5.70 10.41 -3.31
C GLN A 11 5.51 9.82 -4.71
N ALA A 12 4.66 10.45 -5.51
CA ALA A 12 4.38 10.00 -6.87
C ALA A 12 5.60 10.15 -7.81
N SER A 13 6.49 11.09 -7.52
CA SER A 13 7.81 11.19 -8.16
C SER A 13 8.68 12.10 -7.29
N ALA A 14 9.71 11.56 -6.64
CA ALA A 14 10.78 12.41 -6.16
C ALA A 14 11.67 12.72 -7.37
N THR A 15 11.98 14.00 -7.57
CA THR A 15 13.01 14.46 -8.49
C THR A 15 14.24 13.52 -8.45
N ASP A 16 14.69 13.05 -9.61
CA ASP A 16 15.79 12.11 -9.83
C ASP A 16 15.52 10.62 -9.48
N ASN A 17 14.91 9.89 -10.42
CA ASN A 17 15.03 8.42 -10.56
C ASN A 17 14.55 7.53 -9.38
N ASP A 18 13.85 8.10 -8.39
CA ASP A 18 13.23 7.32 -7.31
C ASP A 18 11.86 6.78 -7.73
N ASP A 19 11.59 5.52 -7.39
CA ASP A 19 10.30 4.87 -7.66
C ASP A 19 9.16 5.52 -6.88
N PRO A 20 7.94 5.56 -7.45
CA PRO A 20 6.73 6.00 -6.74
C PRO A 20 6.62 5.28 -5.40
N THR A 21 6.51 6.03 -4.31
CA THR A 21 6.61 5.48 -2.96
C THR A 21 5.43 5.89 -2.08
N ILE A 22 4.90 4.93 -1.31
CA ILE A 22 4.00 5.15 -0.19
C ILE A 22 4.82 4.96 1.10
N ALA A 23 5.18 6.07 1.75
CA ALA A 23 5.84 6.04 3.05
C ALA A 23 4.79 6.06 4.17
N ILE A 24 4.92 5.14 5.12
CA ILE A 24 3.96 4.91 6.20
C ILE A 24 4.72 4.90 7.51
N VAL A 25 4.34 5.78 8.43
CA VAL A 25 4.86 5.81 9.80
C VAL A 25 3.78 5.26 10.73
N TYR A 26 4.14 4.29 11.55
CA TYR A 26 3.27 3.69 12.55
C TYR A 26 3.70 4.09 13.96
N ASP A 27 2.88 4.88 14.64
CA ASP A 27 3.15 5.40 15.99
C ASP A 27 2.40 4.61 17.10
N GLY A 28 1.86 3.43 16.76
CA GLY A 28 1.14 2.57 17.70
C GLY A 28 2.02 1.50 18.38
N PRO A 29 1.41 0.53 19.09
CA PRO A 29 2.15 -0.58 19.70
C PRO A 29 2.85 -1.46 18.66
N THR A 30 4.19 -1.41 18.60
CA THR A 30 5.01 -2.16 17.61
C THR A 30 4.82 -3.67 17.66
N GLY A 31 4.53 -4.24 18.84
CA GLY A 31 4.28 -5.67 18.99
C GLY A 31 3.08 -6.18 18.16
N GLU A 32 2.00 -5.41 18.10
CA GLU A 32 0.80 -5.75 17.31
C GLU A 32 1.10 -5.70 15.81
N LEU A 33 1.87 -4.72 15.35
CA LEU A 33 2.28 -4.61 13.95
C LEU A 33 3.21 -5.76 13.55
N ARG A 34 4.20 -6.09 14.39
CA ARG A 34 5.13 -7.20 14.14
C ARG A 34 4.40 -8.55 14.08
N GLU A 35 3.41 -8.78 14.94
CA GLU A 35 2.59 -9.99 14.90
C GLU A 35 1.84 -10.11 13.56
N ARG A 36 1.21 -9.03 13.08
CA ARG A 36 0.51 -9.01 11.79
C ARG A 36 1.42 -9.19 10.57
N LEU A 37 2.68 -8.77 10.68
CA LEU A 37 3.69 -8.93 9.64
C LEU A 37 4.41 -10.28 9.71
N SER A 38 4.11 -11.14 10.69
CA SER A 38 4.81 -12.42 10.87
C SER A 38 4.21 -13.53 10.00
N LYS A 39 5.08 -14.38 9.45
CA LYS A 39 4.65 -15.60 8.74
C LYS A 39 4.33 -16.71 9.75
N VAL A 40 3.47 -17.65 9.36
CA VAL A 40 3.11 -18.82 10.20
C VAL A 40 4.31 -19.76 10.44
N ASP A 41 5.18 -19.90 9.45
CA ASP A 41 6.41 -20.71 9.52
C ASP A 41 7.62 -19.95 10.11
N GLY A 42 7.39 -18.71 10.56
CA GLY A 42 8.41 -17.83 11.10
C GLY A 42 9.01 -16.89 10.05
N GLY A 43 9.55 -15.78 10.52
CA GLY A 43 10.00 -14.68 9.64
C GLY A 43 8.91 -13.65 9.41
N THR A 44 9.12 -12.79 8.42
CA THR A 44 8.29 -11.63 8.12
C THR A 44 7.77 -11.72 6.69
N LEU A 45 6.52 -11.32 6.47
CA LEU A 45 5.91 -11.23 5.15
C LEU A 45 6.77 -10.39 4.21
N ASP A 46 7.00 -10.89 3.00
CA ASP A 46 7.68 -10.16 1.93
C ASP A 46 6.67 -9.52 0.95
N GLY A 47 7.18 -8.82 -0.08
CA GLY A 47 6.36 -8.09 -1.04
C GLY A 47 5.42 -8.97 -1.86
N GLU A 48 5.75 -10.25 -2.05
CA GLU A 48 4.90 -11.16 -2.84
C GLU A 48 3.72 -11.72 -2.02
N GLU A 49 3.80 -11.61 -0.69
CA GLU A 49 2.82 -12.09 0.28
C GLU A 49 1.89 -11.00 0.83
N ILE A 50 2.02 -9.76 0.31
CA ILE A 50 1.15 -8.66 0.68
C ILE A 50 0.38 -8.14 -0.54
N ASP A 51 -0.89 -7.79 -0.31
CA ASP A 51 -1.71 -7.07 -1.27
C ASP A 51 -1.97 -5.65 -0.77
N VAL A 52 -1.90 -4.69 -1.69
CA VAL A 52 -2.25 -3.29 -1.45
C VAL A 52 -3.53 -2.95 -2.20
N THR A 53 -4.50 -2.43 -1.46
CA THR A 53 -5.75 -1.93 -2.03
C THR A 53 -6.07 -0.54 -1.51
N PHE A 54 -6.77 0.25 -2.32
CA PHE A 54 -7.27 1.55 -1.94
C PHE A 54 -8.76 1.66 -2.23
N ARG A 55 -9.57 1.96 -1.23
CA ARG A 55 -11.00 2.22 -1.40
C ARG A 55 -11.28 3.71 -1.24
N ARG A 56 -11.76 4.34 -2.32
CA ARG A 56 -12.20 5.74 -2.27
C ARG A 56 -13.38 5.89 -1.32
N GLN A 57 -13.43 6.99 -0.60
CA GLN A 57 -14.64 7.42 0.09
C GLN A 57 -15.32 8.54 -0.72
N PRO A 58 -16.58 8.90 -0.41
CA PRO A 58 -17.27 10.00 -1.09
C PRO A 58 -16.58 11.37 -0.92
N GLU A 59 -15.71 11.52 0.08
CA GLU A 59 -14.90 12.71 0.31
C GLU A 59 -13.57 12.65 -0.47
N SER A 60 -12.62 13.54 -0.15
CA SER A 60 -11.32 13.62 -0.82
C SER A 60 -10.38 12.45 -0.49
N ASP A 61 -10.58 11.80 0.67
CA ASP A 61 -9.70 10.75 1.19
C ASP A 61 -10.27 9.35 0.94
N GLY A 62 -9.42 8.33 1.09
CA GLY A 62 -9.83 6.93 1.04
C GLY A 62 -9.19 6.06 2.13
N VAL A 63 -9.37 4.76 1.99
CA VAL A 63 -8.80 3.73 2.87
C VAL A 63 -7.73 2.97 2.11
N LEU A 64 -6.47 3.15 2.48
CA LEU A 64 -5.38 2.28 2.06
C LEU A 64 -5.36 1.05 2.96
N SER A 65 -5.33 -0.13 2.39
CA SER A 65 -5.30 -1.39 3.13
C SER A 65 -4.14 -2.25 2.67
N LEU A 66 -3.40 -2.79 3.64
CA LEU A 66 -2.42 -3.85 3.40
C LEU A 66 -2.97 -5.16 4.00
N THR A 67 -2.89 -6.22 3.21
CA THR A 67 -3.48 -7.53 3.55
C THR A 67 -2.45 -8.63 3.31
N ASN A 68 -2.44 -9.66 4.14
CA ASN A 68 -1.72 -10.89 3.86
C ASN A 68 -2.40 -11.59 2.68
N ARG A 69 -1.71 -11.72 1.56
CA ARG A 69 -2.24 -12.30 0.31
C ARG A 69 -2.67 -13.76 0.46
N LEU A 70 -1.99 -14.52 1.31
CA LEU A 70 -2.26 -15.95 1.49
C LEU A 70 -3.49 -16.19 2.37
N THR A 71 -3.67 -15.39 3.42
CA THR A 71 -4.77 -15.58 4.39
C THR A 71 -5.97 -14.67 4.15
N GLY A 72 -5.78 -13.56 3.43
CA GLY A 72 -6.77 -12.49 3.28
C GLY A 72 -6.94 -11.63 4.53
N GLU A 73 -6.10 -11.82 5.56
CA GLU A 73 -6.19 -11.05 6.80
C GLU A 73 -5.58 -9.66 6.64
N TYR A 74 -6.28 -8.65 7.14
CA TYR A 74 -5.75 -7.28 7.19
C TYR A 74 -4.47 -7.23 8.03
N ILE A 75 -3.42 -6.65 7.48
CA ILE A 75 -2.25 -6.23 8.23
C ILE A 75 -2.59 -4.91 8.91
N PHE A 76 -2.95 -3.88 8.13
CA PHE A 76 -3.48 -2.62 8.64
C PHE A 76 -4.31 -1.86 7.60
N GLU A 77 -4.98 -0.82 8.08
CA GLU A 77 -5.64 0.19 7.26
C GLU A 77 -5.16 1.59 7.66
N ALA A 78 -5.05 2.49 6.69
CA ALA A 78 -4.65 3.89 6.89
C ALA A 78 -5.53 4.83 6.06
N THR A 79 -5.56 6.11 6.40
CA THR A 79 -6.18 7.14 5.56
C THR A 79 -5.13 7.67 4.58
N ALA A 80 -5.50 7.81 3.32
CA ALA A 80 -4.64 8.40 2.29
C ALA A 80 -5.46 9.30 1.35
N PRO A 81 -4.88 10.41 0.83
CA PRO A 81 -5.55 11.26 -0.13
C PRO A 81 -5.77 10.54 -1.46
N THR A 82 -6.98 10.64 -2.03
CA THR A 82 -7.29 9.98 -3.32
C THR A 82 -6.43 10.52 -4.46
N ALA A 83 -6.19 11.83 -4.48
CA ALA A 83 -5.40 12.48 -5.51
C ALA A 83 -3.95 11.97 -5.54
N ASP A 84 -3.37 11.69 -4.38
CA ASP A 84 -1.99 11.23 -4.27
C ASP A 84 -1.87 9.76 -4.70
N ILE A 85 -2.86 8.92 -4.39
CA ILE A 85 -2.94 7.55 -4.92
C ILE A 85 -3.05 7.56 -6.45
N ASP A 86 -3.89 8.43 -7.01
CA ASP A 86 -4.04 8.55 -8.46
C ASP A 86 -2.73 9.00 -9.13
N ALA A 87 -2.01 9.94 -8.49
CA ALA A 87 -0.70 10.40 -8.95
C ALA A 87 0.35 9.27 -8.88
N LEU A 88 0.38 8.51 -7.78
CA LEU A 88 1.28 7.36 -7.61
C LEU A 88 1.05 6.31 -8.70
N VAL A 89 -0.21 5.90 -8.91
CA VAL A 89 -0.54 4.90 -9.94
C VAL A 89 -0.14 5.40 -11.33
N SER A 90 -0.43 6.65 -11.65
CA SER A 90 -0.07 7.24 -12.94
C SER A 90 1.45 7.28 -13.16
N ALA A 91 2.23 7.55 -12.11
CA ALA A 91 3.68 7.57 -12.19
C ALA A 91 4.28 6.16 -12.32
N ALA A 92 3.74 5.19 -11.59
CA ALA A 92 4.17 3.79 -11.67
C ALA A 92 3.87 3.19 -13.05
N ASP A 93 2.67 3.42 -13.58
CA ASP A 93 2.24 2.92 -14.89
C ASP A 93 3.05 3.51 -16.06
N ALA A 94 3.66 4.68 -15.86
CA ALA A 94 4.51 5.33 -16.86
C ALA A 94 5.94 4.76 -16.93
N GLN A 95 6.34 3.90 -15.99
CA GLN A 95 7.65 3.24 -16.00
C GLN A 95 7.73 2.09 -17.01
N GLU A 96 8.95 1.70 -17.41
CA GLU A 96 9.16 0.55 -18.31
C GLU A 96 8.76 -0.79 -17.65
N ASP A 97 8.94 -0.93 -16.34
CA ASP A 97 8.48 -2.05 -15.51
C ASP A 97 7.57 -1.48 -14.40
N PRO A 98 6.24 -1.44 -14.60
CA PRO A 98 5.34 -0.74 -13.68
C PRO A 98 5.40 -1.29 -12.24
N GLN A 99 5.91 -0.46 -11.33
CA GLN A 99 6.06 -0.79 -9.92
C GLN A 99 5.97 0.44 -9.02
N PHE A 100 5.77 0.19 -7.73
CA PHE A 100 5.84 1.17 -6.66
C PHE A 100 6.39 0.55 -5.39
N THR A 101 6.86 1.39 -4.48
CA THR A 101 7.41 0.98 -3.19
C THR A 101 6.46 1.32 -2.04
N VAL A 102 6.32 0.42 -1.08
CA VAL A 102 5.75 0.74 0.25
C VAL A 102 6.86 0.69 1.27
N ARG A 103 7.09 1.81 1.97
CA ARG A 103 8.05 1.89 3.08
C ARG A 103 7.29 2.05 4.39
N LEU A 104 7.36 1.05 5.26
CA LEU A 104 6.71 1.04 6.57
C LEU A 104 7.75 1.20 7.67
N THR A 105 7.66 2.28 8.44
CA THR A 105 8.51 2.56 9.58
C THR A 105 7.71 2.44 10.87
N ASP A 106 8.17 1.62 11.81
CA ASP A 106 7.52 1.49 13.13
C ASP A 106 7.95 2.57 14.13
N GLY A 107 7.29 2.63 15.28
CA GLY A 107 7.54 3.61 16.33
C GLY A 107 8.91 3.46 17.02
N GLU A 108 9.67 2.39 16.72
CA GLU A 108 11.05 2.20 17.17
C GLU A 108 12.07 2.65 16.09
N GLY A 109 11.59 3.06 14.91
CA GLY A 109 12.41 3.51 13.78
C GLY A 109 12.85 2.38 12.84
N GLU A 110 12.40 1.14 13.07
CA GLU A 110 12.68 0.02 12.15
C GLU A 110 11.87 0.22 10.87
N SER A 111 12.55 0.21 9.72
CA SER A 111 11.90 0.40 8.41
C SER A 111 11.94 -0.87 7.58
N ARG A 112 10.82 -1.17 6.93
CA ARG A 112 10.65 -2.27 5.97
C ARG A 112 10.17 -1.72 4.65
N THR A 113 10.69 -2.27 3.57
CA THR A 113 10.41 -1.81 2.21
C THR A 113 9.88 -2.97 1.38
N TYR A 114 8.81 -2.72 0.63
CA TYR A 114 8.15 -3.67 -0.24
C TYR A 114 8.06 -3.09 -1.65
N GLU A 115 8.67 -3.76 -2.62
CA GLU A 115 8.48 -3.46 -4.04
C GLU A 115 7.27 -4.22 -4.55
N LEU A 116 6.29 -3.51 -5.12
CA LEU A 116 4.99 -4.04 -5.47
C LEU A 116 4.60 -3.61 -6.89
N ARG A 117 3.86 -4.47 -7.58
CA ARG A 117 3.43 -4.25 -8.96
C ARG A 117 1.92 -4.15 -9.12
N THR A 118 1.17 -4.37 -8.05
CA THR A 118 -0.30 -4.34 -8.06
C THR A 118 -0.81 -3.41 -6.97
N LEU A 119 -1.67 -2.48 -7.34
CA LEU A 119 -2.47 -1.65 -6.43
C LEU A 119 -3.89 -1.60 -6.98
N LEU A 120 -4.83 -2.22 -6.27
CA LEU A 120 -6.23 -2.25 -6.70
C LEU A 120 -7.00 -1.08 -6.09
N VAL A 121 -7.62 -0.26 -6.94
CA VAL A 121 -8.44 0.88 -6.53
C VAL A 121 -9.91 0.53 -6.67
N TYR A 122 -10.68 0.74 -5.62
CA TYR A 122 -12.12 0.55 -5.58
C TYR A 122 -12.82 1.88 -5.35
N ASP A 123 -14.01 2.04 -5.93
CA ASP A 123 -14.92 3.11 -5.56
C ASP A 123 -15.55 2.89 -4.17
N HIS A 124 -16.34 3.87 -3.72
CA HIS A 124 -17.04 3.79 -2.44
C HIS A 124 -18.12 2.69 -2.39
N ASP A 125 -18.60 2.18 -3.53
CA ASP A 125 -19.56 1.08 -3.61
C ASP A 125 -18.87 -0.30 -3.64
N GLY A 126 -17.54 -0.33 -3.77
CA GLY A 126 -16.74 -1.54 -3.85
C GLY A 126 -16.50 -2.05 -5.28
N SER A 127 -16.77 -1.24 -6.30
CA SER A 127 -16.48 -1.59 -7.69
C SER A 127 -15.01 -1.31 -8.01
N LEU A 128 -14.35 -2.24 -8.69
CA LEU A 128 -12.96 -2.08 -9.13
C LEU A 128 -12.85 -1.00 -10.21
N LEU A 129 -12.03 0.00 -9.95
CA LEU A 129 -11.66 1.08 -10.85
C LEU A 129 -10.38 0.71 -11.60
N ARG A 130 -10.52 -0.14 -12.64
CA ARG A 130 -9.38 -0.68 -13.40
C ARG A 130 -8.46 0.41 -13.98
N GLY A 131 -9.01 1.50 -14.51
CA GLY A 131 -8.21 2.58 -15.09
C GLY A 131 -7.47 3.46 -14.07
N GLN A 132 -7.73 3.23 -12.78
CA GLN A 132 -7.08 3.90 -11.65
C GLN A 132 -6.27 2.92 -10.81
N SER A 133 -6.21 1.65 -11.22
CA SER A 133 -5.46 0.60 -10.55
C SER A 133 -4.14 0.38 -11.27
N LEU A 134 -3.08 0.07 -10.53
CA LEU A 134 -1.88 -0.50 -11.12
C LEU A 134 -2.10 -2.01 -11.22
N ILE A 135 -2.21 -2.53 -12.45
CA ILE A 135 -2.42 -3.95 -12.71
C ILE A 135 -1.36 -4.37 -13.74
N PRO A 136 -0.48 -5.33 -13.42
CA PRO A 136 0.52 -5.81 -14.36
C PRO A 136 -0.16 -6.25 -15.66
N GLY A 137 0.37 -5.78 -16.80
CA GLY A 137 -0.12 -6.12 -18.12
C GLY A 137 -0.03 -7.62 -18.38
N GLY A 138 -1.11 -8.36 -18.11
CA GLY A 138 -1.15 -9.82 -18.25
C GLY A 138 -2.20 -10.55 -17.43
N VAL A 139 -2.91 -9.88 -16.51
CA VAL A 139 -4.02 -10.51 -15.76
C VAL A 139 -5.37 -10.13 -16.38
N GLU A 140 -5.83 -10.93 -17.34
CA GLU A 140 -7.28 -11.07 -17.56
C GLU A 140 -7.85 -11.78 -16.33
N LEU A 141 -8.68 -11.06 -15.54
CA LEU A 141 -9.54 -11.66 -14.51
C LEU A 141 -10.75 -12.33 -15.15
#